data_AF-A0A8H4T8T5-F1
#
_entry.id   AF-A0A8H4T8T5-F1
#
_cell.length_a   1.000
_cell.length_b   1.000
_cell.length_c   1.000
_cell.angle_alpha   90.00
_cell.angle_beta   90.00
_cell.angle_gamma   90.00
#
_symmetry.space_group_name_H-M   'P 1'
#
loop_
_entity.id
_entity.type
_entity.pdbx_description
1 polymer ?
#
loop_
_entity_poly.entity_id
_entity_poly.type
_entity_poly.pdbx_seq_one_letter_code
_entity_poly.pdbx_strand_id
1 'polypeptide(L)'
;MGHSDSKLIPAPQLSPEGASKGIPPVIRITYQKSWTKLVCFARISLNLGEPNAEPMYSISFPKGLYGDIILHNGPNIESPPLARSTKDGNCRTDYAISLPTLSGNGVQEEILRRPQGMKGRWWFGIQVGNGPDQHIERFEWRRSRGAEVKSVGQSSWGGYKLVRLGNANHKEEYYSSSDEDLPEDSNRNSGEGFTSDGKEIVAVWGSASCYKSFSGVGEFQFRGSGATGELGTIWALMAVMSCMSIWQKAQRDAATAGAAASSSSSSSAAAAAASA
;
A
#
# COMPACT_ATOMS: atom_id res chain seq x y z
N MET A 1 -11.24 -22.97 -30.97
CA MET A 1 -9.98 -22.25 -31.22
C MET A 1 -10.16 -20.84 -30.69
N GLY A 2 -9.25 -20.40 -29.82
CA GLY A 2 -9.47 -19.26 -28.94
C GLY A 2 -9.15 -17.91 -29.58
N HIS A 3 -9.84 -16.88 -29.08
CA HIS A 3 -9.39 -15.49 -29.13
C HIS A 3 -9.82 -14.84 -27.81
N SER A 4 -8.95 -14.92 -26.80
CA SER A 4 -8.99 -13.96 -25.70
C SER A 4 -7.96 -12.90 -26.02
N ASP A 5 -8.42 -11.81 -26.64
CA ASP A 5 -7.67 -10.58 -26.81
C ASP A 5 -7.35 -10.01 -25.42
N SER A 6 -6.29 -10.53 -24.83
CA SER A 6 -5.69 -9.99 -23.63
C SER A 6 -5.05 -8.67 -24.06
N LYS A 7 -5.78 -7.56 -23.98
CA LYS A 7 -5.19 -6.23 -24.16
C LYS A 7 -3.95 -6.15 -23.26
N LEU A 8 -2.78 -6.10 -23.89
CA LEU A 8 -1.51 -5.95 -23.18
C LEU A 8 -1.60 -4.65 -22.39
N ILE A 9 -1.47 -4.74 -21.07
CA ILE A 9 -1.39 -3.57 -20.21
C ILE A 9 -0.08 -2.84 -20.59
N PRO A 10 -0.13 -1.55 -20.97
CA PRO A 10 1.08 -0.82 -21.34
C PRO A 10 2.10 -0.81 -20.20
N ALA A 11 3.38 -0.78 -20.53
CA ALA A 11 4.44 -0.70 -19.54
C ALA A 11 4.36 0.60 -18.74
N PRO A 12 4.75 0.61 -17.44
CA PRO A 12 4.89 1.82 -16.66
C PRO A 12 5.78 2.86 -17.33
N GLN A 13 5.35 4.12 -17.34
CA GLN A 13 6.09 5.23 -17.95
C GLN A 13 6.06 6.47 -17.04
N LEU A 14 7.18 7.17 -16.96
CA LEU A 14 7.31 8.46 -16.30
C LEU A 14 7.65 9.51 -17.36
N SER A 15 6.69 10.38 -17.70
CA SER A 15 6.97 11.51 -18.60
C SER A 15 7.76 12.59 -17.85
N PRO A 16 8.47 13.48 -18.55
CA PRO A 16 9.16 14.62 -17.93
C PRO A 16 8.23 15.50 -17.08
N GLU A 17 6.98 15.69 -17.53
CA GLU A 17 5.94 16.42 -16.80
C GLU A 17 5.44 15.64 -15.58
N GLY A 18 5.36 14.30 -15.69
CA GLY A 18 5.04 13.43 -14.56
C GLY A 18 6.15 13.44 -13.49
N ALA A 19 7.40 13.53 -13.92
CA ALA A 19 8.56 13.64 -13.04
C ALA A 19 8.57 14.98 -12.28
N SER A 20 8.21 16.08 -12.95
CA SER A 20 8.13 17.41 -12.31
C SER A 20 6.90 17.59 -11.44
N LYS A 21 5.78 16.92 -11.76
CA LYS A 21 4.55 16.91 -10.94
C LYS A 21 4.79 16.33 -9.54
N GLY A 22 5.62 15.28 -9.43
CA GLY A 22 5.97 14.64 -8.16
C GLY A 22 4.79 13.99 -7.43
N ILE A 23 5.08 13.21 -6.38
CA ILE A 23 4.05 12.62 -5.52
C ILE A 23 3.79 13.58 -4.35
N PRO A 24 2.53 13.95 -4.05
CA PRO A 24 2.26 14.92 -3.00
C PRO A 24 2.58 14.36 -1.61
N PRO A 25 2.98 15.22 -0.66
CA PRO A 25 3.40 14.81 0.69
C PRO A 25 2.28 14.15 1.50
N VAL A 26 1.02 14.53 1.25
CA VAL A 26 -0.18 13.96 1.85
C VAL A 26 -1.13 13.52 0.73
N ILE A 27 -1.55 12.26 0.77
CA ILE A 27 -2.36 11.63 -0.25
C ILE A 27 -3.64 11.09 0.40
N ARG A 28 -4.77 11.71 0.07
CA ARG A 28 -6.08 11.17 0.41
C ARG A 28 -6.52 10.19 -0.67
N ILE A 29 -6.94 9.01 -0.24
CA ILE A 29 -7.41 7.94 -1.12
C ILE A 29 -8.91 7.78 -0.95
N THR A 30 -9.64 7.85 -2.06
CA THR A 30 -11.10 7.74 -2.07
C THR A 30 -11.57 6.82 -3.20
N TYR A 31 -12.74 6.21 -3.03
CA TYR A 31 -13.40 5.50 -4.13
C TYR A 31 -13.89 6.50 -5.19
N GLN A 32 -13.71 6.16 -6.47
CA GLN A 32 -14.37 6.88 -7.55
C GLN A 32 -15.89 6.68 -7.45
N LYS A 33 -16.65 7.77 -7.53
CA LYS A 33 -18.13 7.74 -7.55
C LYS A 33 -18.60 7.19 -8.90
N SER A 34 -18.74 5.88 -9.04
CA SER A 34 -19.41 5.30 -10.21
C SER A 34 -20.90 5.09 -9.94
N TRP A 35 -21.75 5.53 -10.86
CA TRP A 35 -23.22 5.41 -10.80
C TRP A 35 -23.75 3.98 -11.05
N THR A 36 -22.90 3.00 -11.33
CA THR A 36 -23.30 1.59 -11.47
C THR A 36 -23.36 0.89 -10.11
N LYS A 37 -24.37 1.25 -9.31
CA LYS A 37 -24.69 0.67 -7.98
C LYS A 37 -25.01 -0.84 -7.94
N LEU A 38 -24.87 -1.58 -9.05
CA LEU A 38 -25.36 -2.96 -9.17
C LEU A 38 -24.33 -4.00 -9.66
N VAL A 39 -23.06 -3.62 -9.88
CA VAL A 39 -22.01 -4.61 -10.17
C VAL A 39 -21.00 -4.63 -9.02
N CYS A 40 -21.43 -5.24 -7.94
CA CYS A 40 -20.61 -5.54 -6.77
C CYS A 40 -19.26 -6.15 -7.21
N PHE A 41 -18.16 -5.57 -6.73
CA PHE A 41 -16.78 -6.11 -6.75
C PHE A 41 -16.00 -6.19 -8.08
N ALA A 42 -16.59 -5.96 -9.25
CA ALA A 42 -15.89 -6.24 -10.52
C ALA A 42 -14.89 -5.16 -10.97
N ARG A 43 -15.11 -3.88 -10.64
CA ARG A 43 -14.25 -2.77 -11.06
C ARG A 43 -14.11 -1.74 -9.94
N ILE A 44 -13.11 -1.95 -9.08
CA ILE A 44 -12.73 -0.97 -8.06
C ILE A 44 -11.81 0.04 -8.73
N SER A 45 -12.04 1.32 -8.50
CA SER A 45 -11.16 2.40 -8.91
C SER A 45 -11.09 3.46 -7.83
N LEU A 46 -9.87 3.94 -7.57
CA LEU A 46 -9.58 4.87 -6.49
C LEU A 46 -8.99 6.15 -7.06
N ASN A 47 -9.30 7.26 -6.41
CA ASN A 47 -8.70 8.56 -6.64
C ASN A 47 -7.65 8.85 -5.56
N LEU A 48 -6.49 9.34 -5.99
CA LEU A 48 -5.38 9.76 -5.15
C LEU A 48 -5.08 11.23 -5.44
N GLY A 49 -5.02 12.05 -4.40
CA GLY A 49 -4.69 13.46 -4.51
C GLY A 49 -4.50 14.11 -3.15
N GLU A 50 -4.10 15.38 -3.16
CA GLU A 50 -4.00 16.15 -1.93
C GLU A 50 -5.37 16.29 -1.23
N PRO A 51 -5.39 16.42 0.11
CA PRO A 51 -6.62 16.69 0.84
C PRO A 51 -7.35 17.92 0.29
N ASN A 52 -8.60 17.72 -0.13
CA ASN A 52 -9.49 18.78 -0.64
C ASN A 52 -9.06 19.38 -2.00
N ALA A 53 -8.13 18.75 -2.71
CA ALA A 53 -7.76 19.10 -4.09
C ALA A 53 -8.40 18.15 -5.11
N GLU A 54 -8.25 18.46 -6.39
CA GLU A 54 -8.62 17.55 -7.47
C GLU A 54 -7.70 16.30 -7.47
N PRO A 55 -8.23 15.11 -7.81
CA PRO A 55 -7.41 13.91 -7.93
C PRO A 55 -6.27 14.10 -8.92
N MET A 56 -5.05 13.77 -8.49
CA MET A 56 -3.86 13.84 -9.34
C MET A 56 -3.58 12.51 -10.04
N TYR A 57 -3.94 11.41 -9.40
CA TYR A 57 -3.69 10.05 -9.85
C TYR A 57 -4.95 9.20 -9.65
N SER A 58 -4.99 8.07 -10.34
CA SER A 58 -6.01 7.06 -10.13
C SER A 58 -5.40 5.68 -10.04
N ILE A 59 -6.05 4.80 -9.29
CA ILE A 59 -5.69 3.39 -9.20
C ILE A 59 -6.83 2.56 -9.74
N SER A 60 -6.50 1.59 -10.61
CA SER A 60 -7.45 0.62 -11.12
C SER A 60 -7.09 -0.80 -10.67
N PHE A 61 -8.13 -1.64 -10.57
CA PHE A 61 -8.05 -3.06 -10.26
C PHE A 61 -8.71 -3.87 -11.38
N PRO A 62 -8.00 -4.14 -12.51
CA PRO A 62 -8.63 -4.68 -13.73
C PRO A 62 -9.35 -6.02 -13.53
N LYS A 63 -8.89 -6.84 -12.59
CA LYS A 63 -9.52 -8.13 -12.20
C LYS A 63 -10.03 -8.09 -10.75
N GLY A 64 -10.41 -6.91 -10.26
CA GLY A 64 -10.82 -6.69 -8.88
C GLY A 64 -9.69 -6.91 -7.86
N LEU A 65 -10.05 -7.17 -6.60
CA LEU A 65 -9.10 -7.29 -5.48
C LEU A 65 -8.09 -8.44 -5.61
N TYR A 66 -8.36 -9.42 -6.48
CA TYR A 66 -7.49 -10.58 -6.74
C TYR A 66 -6.57 -10.39 -7.95
N GLY A 67 -6.71 -9.27 -8.65
CA GLY A 67 -5.87 -8.90 -9.79
C GLY A 67 -4.72 -7.97 -9.43
N ASP A 68 -4.17 -7.39 -10.48
CA ASP A 68 -3.12 -6.40 -10.38
C ASP A 68 -3.66 -5.04 -9.91
N ILE A 69 -2.76 -4.23 -9.39
CA ILE A 69 -2.98 -2.82 -9.08
C ILE A 69 -2.25 -2.01 -10.13
N ILE A 70 -2.91 -1.06 -10.76
CA ILE A 70 -2.28 -0.12 -11.71
C ILE A 70 -2.49 1.29 -11.21
N LEU A 71 -1.40 2.02 -11.00
CA LEU A 71 -1.41 3.46 -10.77
C LEU A 71 -1.29 4.17 -12.10
N HIS A 72 -2.15 5.15 -12.35
CA HIS A 72 -2.20 5.93 -13.58
C HIS A 72 -1.75 7.37 -13.32
N ASN A 73 -1.00 7.96 -14.26
CA ASN A 73 -0.51 9.34 -14.19
C ASN A 73 -1.61 10.37 -14.53
N GLY A 74 -2.73 10.31 -13.84
CA GLY A 74 -3.86 11.22 -14.03
C GLY A 74 -5.12 10.76 -13.29
N PRO A 75 -6.17 11.60 -13.25
CA PRO A 75 -7.38 11.35 -12.45
C PRO A 75 -8.24 10.19 -12.97
N ASN A 76 -7.91 9.62 -14.13
CA ASN A 76 -8.71 8.63 -14.82
C ASN A 76 -7.86 7.43 -15.28
N ILE A 77 -8.52 6.31 -15.55
CA ILE A 77 -7.85 5.04 -15.87
C ILE A 77 -7.30 5.00 -17.31
N GLU A 78 -7.71 5.96 -18.14
CA GLU A 78 -7.23 6.19 -19.49
C GLU A 78 -5.85 6.86 -19.51
N SER A 79 -5.46 7.48 -18.39
CA SER A 79 -4.14 8.07 -18.23
C SER A 79 -3.05 6.97 -18.27
N PRO A 80 -1.84 7.27 -18.79
CA PRO A 80 -0.77 6.29 -18.91
C PRO A 80 -0.43 5.62 -17.57
N PRO A 81 -0.14 4.31 -17.56
CA PRO A 81 0.25 3.62 -16.34
C PRO A 81 1.60 4.15 -15.85
N LEU A 82 1.65 4.49 -14.57
CA LEU A 82 2.81 5.01 -13.88
C LEU A 82 3.52 3.92 -13.08
N ALA A 83 2.78 2.98 -12.50
CA ALA A 83 3.32 1.83 -11.79
C ALA A 83 2.32 0.68 -11.77
N ARG A 84 2.81 -0.54 -11.59
CA ARG A 84 1.98 -1.75 -11.50
C ARG A 84 2.44 -2.62 -10.34
N SER A 85 1.50 -3.19 -9.60
CA SER A 85 1.77 -4.25 -8.64
C SER A 85 1.03 -5.52 -9.03
N THR A 86 1.76 -6.63 -9.07
CA THR A 86 1.23 -7.96 -9.34
C THR A 86 1.59 -8.88 -8.18
N LYS A 87 0.74 -9.87 -7.90
CA LYS A 87 1.07 -10.89 -6.91
C LYS A 87 2.14 -11.82 -7.49
N ASP A 88 3.21 -12.06 -6.75
CA ASP A 88 4.21 -13.04 -7.14
C ASP A 88 3.58 -14.45 -7.12
N GLY A 89 3.76 -15.19 -8.22
CA GLY A 89 3.06 -16.44 -8.50
C GLY A 89 3.51 -17.62 -7.63
N ASN A 90 4.64 -17.52 -6.96
CA ASN A 90 5.29 -18.66 -6.31
C ASN A 90 4.88 -18.83 -4.83
N CYS A 91 3.61 -19.14 -4.54
CA CYS A 91 3.02 -19.44 -3.20
C CYS A 91 3.26 -18.42 -2.06
N ARG A 92 4.13 -17.45 -2.26
CA ARG A 92 4.46 -16.35 -1.36
C ARG A 92 3.40 -15.29 -1.54
N THR A 93 3.06 -14.60 -0.45
CA THR A 93 2.18 -13.43 -0.51
C THR A 93 2.95 -12.16 -0.88
N ASP A 94 4.04 -12.32 -1.63
CA ASP A 94 4.91 -11.24 -2.09
C ASP A 94 4.27 -10.56 -3.30
N TYR A 95 4.71 -9.34 -3.58
CA TYR A 95 4.25 -8.55 -4.71
C TYR A 95 5.43 -8.06 -5.52
N ALA A 96 5.40 -8.29 -6.83
CA ALA A 96 6.29 -7.61 -7.77
C ALA A 96 5.70 -6.23 -8.09
N ILE A 97 6.50 -5.18 -7.96
CA ILE A 97 6.12 -3.80 -8.24
C ILE A 97 7.00 -3.30 -9.39
N SER A 98 6.35 -3.11 -10.54
CA SER A 98 6.96 -2.55 -11.75
C SER A 98 6.88 -1.02 -11.68
N LEU A 99 8.04 -0.38 -11.69
CA LEU A 99 8.27 1.06 -11.61
C LEU A 99 8.92 1.57 -12.90
N PRO A 100 8.75 2.85 -13.26
CA PRO A 100 9.46 3.43 -14.38
C PRO A 100 10.92 3.65 -14.01
N THR A 101 11.84 3.50 -14.96
CA THR A 101 13.23 3.92 -14.74
C THR A 101 13.35 5.44 -14.83
N LEU A 102 14.31 6.03 -14.11
CA LEU A 102 14.61 7.47 -14.20
C LEU A 102 14.99 7.91 -15.63
N SER A 103 15.52 6.99 -16.44
CA SER A 103 15.84 7.21 -17.86
C SER A 103 14.60 7.21 -18.77
N GLY A 104 13.40 6.96 -18.24
CA GLY A 104 12.11 7.01 -18.95
C GLY A 104 11.82 5.83 -19.90
N ASN A 105 12.85 5.07 -20.31
CA ASN A 105 12.76 4.05 -21.38
C ASN A 105 12.77 2.60 -20.87
N GLY A 106 12.66 2.37 -19.57
CA GLY A 106 12.72 1.03 -18.99
C GLY A 106 11.76 0.82 -17.82
N VAL A 107 11.63 -0.44 -17.42
CA VAL A 107 10.89 -0.86 -16.23
C VAL A 107 11.88 -1.43 -15.23
N GLN A 108 11.85 -0.93 -14.00
CA GLN A 108 12.52 -1.51 -12.85
C GLN A 108 11.50 -2.32 -12.06
N GLU A 109 11.84 -3.54 -11.69
CA GLU A 109 10.97 -4.40 -10.89
C GLU A 109 11.56 -4.57 -9.49
N GLU A 110 10.75 -4.24 -8.48
CA GLU A 110 11.10 -4.41 -7.07
C GLU A 110 10.13 -5.36 -6.38
N ILE A 111 10.60 -6.08 -5.35
CA ILE A 111 9.77 -7.04 -4.62
C ILE A 111 9.40 -6.49 -3.25
N LEU A 112 8.10 -6.31 -3.03
CA LEU A 112 7.53 -6.14 -1.70
C LEU A 112 7.34 -7.51 -1.06
N ARG A 113 8.20 -7.82 -0.10
CA ARG A 113 8.24 -9.12 0.57
C ARG A 113 7.41 -9.13 1.84
N ARG A 114 6.72 -10.24 2.08
CA ARG A 114 6.09 -10.55 3.35
C ARG A 114 6.85 -11.67 4.05
N PRO A 115 7.56 -11.39 5.16
CA PRO A 115 8.20 -12.44 5.94
C PRO A 115 7.17 -13.47 6.43
N GLN A 116 7.53 -14.75 6.34
CA GLN A 116 6.72 -15.83 6.88
C GLN A 116 6.70 -15.74 8.42
N GLY A 117 5.55 -15.97 9.04
CA GLY A 117 5.40 -15.98 10.49
C GLY A 117 5.27 -14.61 11.17
N MET A 118 5.67 -13.51 10.53
CA MET A 118 5.55 -12.16 11.10
C MET A 118 4.31 -11.44 10.56
N LYS A 119 3.21 -11.48 11.31
CA LYS A 119 1.97 -10.80 10.91
C LYS A 119 2.20 -9.29 10.89
N GLY A 120 1.68 -8.62 9.86
CA GLY A 120 1.70 -7.16 9.77
C GLY A 120 3.06 -6.53 9.46
N ARG A 121 4.06 -7.31 9.03
CA ARG A 121 5.33 -6.79 8.50
C ARG A 121 5.47 -7.01 7.00
N TRP A 122 6.04 -6.03 6.32
CA TRP A 122 6.41 -6.09 4.90
C TRP A 122 7.67 -5.30 4.67
N TRP A 123 8.51 -5.66 3.71
CA TRP A 123 9.70 -4.89 3.41
C TRP A 123 10.03 -4.88 1.93
N PHE A 124 10.76 -3.87 1.50
CA PHE A 124 11.36 -3.79 0.18
C PHE A 124 12.74 -3.12 0.29
N GLY A 125 13.60 -3.41 -0.67
CA GLY A 125 14.82 -2.64 -0.93
C GLY A 125 14.61 -1.83 -2.19
N ILE A 126 15.16 -0.63 -2.27
CA ILE A 126 15.16 0.17 -3.50
C ILE A 126 16.33 1.15 -3.51
N GLN A 127 16.76 1.53 -4.70
CA GLN A 127 17.74 2.60 -4.88
C GLN A 127 17.14 3.94 -4.43
N VAL A 128 17.91 4.70 -3.65
CA VAL A 128 17.57 6.05 -3.15
C VAL A 128 18.75 7.00 -3.40
N GLY A 129 18.53 8.29 -3.18
CA GLY A 129 19.53 9.33 -3.39
C GLY A 129 19.65 9.77 -4.85
N ASN A 130 20.53 10.74 -5.10
CA ASN A 130 20.72 11.37 -6.42
C ASN A 130 22.19 11.35 -6.82
N GLY A 131 22.45 11.12 -8.11
CA GLY A 131 23.80 11.17 -8.67
C GLY A 131 24.78 10.21 -7.97
N PRO A 132 25.95 10.69 -7.50
CA PRO A 132 27.00 9.84 -6.93
C PRO A 132 26.62 9.22 -5.58
N ASP A 133 25.64 9.78 -4.88
CA ASP A 133 25.20 9.31 -3.56
C ASP A 133 24.11 8.22 -3.65
N GLN A 134 23.85 7.71 -4.86
CA GLN A 134 22.88 6.64 -5.06
C GLN A 134 23.33 5.34 -4.39
N HIS A 135 22.45 4.76 -3.59
CA HIS A 135 22.68 3.49 -2.92
C HIS A 135 21.35 2.77 -2.64
N ILE A 136 21.43 1.49 -2.28
CA ILE A 136 20.25 0.68 -1.98
C ILE A 136 19.96 0.73 -0.49
N GLU A 137 18.76 1.16 -0.14
CA GLU A 137 18.25 1.13 1.22
C GLU A 137 17.08 0.17 1.39
N ARG A 138 16.89 -0.30 2.62
CA ARG A 138 15.77 -1.17 2.99
C ARG A 138 14.76 -0.44 3.84
N PHE A 139 13.49 -0.71 3.59
CA PHE A 139 12.35 -0.14 4.30
C PHE A 139 11.40 -1.23 4.77
N GLU A 140 10.75 -1.02 5.91
CA GLU A 140 9.80 -1.97 6.49
C GLU A 140 8.49 -1.30 6.89
N TRP A 141 7.39 -1.78 6.33
CA TRP A 141 6.06 -1.50 6.84
C TRP A 141 5.82 -2.30 8.13
N ARG A 142 5.51 -1.60 9.21
CA ARG A 142 5.09 -2.18 10.49
C ARG A 142 3.66 -1.75 10.80
N ARG A 143 2.83 -2.69 11.25
CA ARG A 143 1.51 -2.35 11.78
C ARG A 143 1.69 -1.49 13.04
N SER A 144 0.87 -0.46 13.21
CA SER A 144 0.91 0.43 14.37
C SER A 144 -0.51 0.81 14.83
N ARG A 145 -0.65 1.14 16.12
CA ARG A 145 -1.81 1.80 16.71
C ARG A 145 -1.42 3.11 17.42
N GLY A 146 -0.17 3.53 17.26
CA GLY A 146 0.39 4.72 17.88
C GLY A 146 -0.21 6.01 17.32
N ALA A 147 0.18 7.13 17.94
CA ALA A 147 -0.31 8.46 17.59
C ALA A 147 0.03 8.82 16.12
N GLU A 148 1.15 8.33 15.61
CA GLU A 148 1.62 8.60 14.25
C GLU A 148 0.62 8.14 13.17
N VAL A 149 -0.01 6.98 13.34
CA VAL A 149 -1.02 6.47 12.38
C VAL A 149 -2.43 7.00 12.67
N LYS A 150 -2.73 7.33 13.94
CA LYS A 150 -3.99 7.96 14.33
C LYS A 150 -4.08 9.43 13.88
N SER A 151 -2.94 10.07 13.63
CA SER A 151 -2.89 11.44 13.09
C SER A 151 -3.43 11.53 11.66
N VAL A 152 -3.34 10.45 10.88
CA VAL A 152 -3.75 10.39 9.47
C VAL A 152 -5.00 9.52 9.24
N GLY A 153 -5.24 8.54 10.10
CA GLY A 153 -6.37 7.62 10.01
C GLY A 153 -7.39 7.84 11.11
N GLN A 154 -8.67 7.63 10.80
CA GLN A 154 -9.74 7.66 11.80
C GLN A 154 -10.08 6.27 12.35
N SER A 155 -9.47 5.21 11.79
CA SER A 155 -9.76 3.83 12.15
C SER A 155 -9.23 3.46 13.54
N SER A 156 -10.09 2.84 14.36
CA SER A 156 -9.70 2.24 15.64
C SER A 156 -8.80 1.01 15.48
N TRP A 157 -8.75 0.40 14.29
CA TRP A 157 -7.96 -0.80 13.99
C TRP A 157 -6.47 -0.54 13.78
N GLY A 158 -6.07 0.74 13.81
CA GLY A 158 -4.71 1.21 13.56
C GLY A 158 -4.40 1.37 12.07
N GLY A 159 -3.11 1.41 11.76
CA GLY A 159 -2.58 1.66 10.44
C GLY A 159 -1.21 0.99 10.24
N TYR A 160 -0.44 1.53 9.31
CA TYR A 160 0.92 1.09 9.04
C TYR A 160 1.87 2.28 9.06
N LYS A 161 3.10 2.06 9.51
CA LYS A 161 4.22 3.00 9.39
C LYS A 161 5.33 2.37 8.57
N LEU A 162 5.93 3.14 7.67
CA LEU A 162 7.09 2.75 6.89
C LEU A 162 8.34 3.24 7.60
N VAL A 163 9.24 2.31 7.90
CA VAL A 163 10.43 2.55 8.70
C VAL A 163 11.67 2.41 7.81
N ARG A 164 12.57 3.39 7.85
CA ARG A 164 13.87 3.34 7.16
C ARG A 164 14.84 2.50 7.99
N LEU A 165 15.28 1.38 7.43
CA LEU A 165 16.20 0.47 8.12
C LEU A 165 17.68 0.84 7.87
N GLY A 166 17.93 1.57 6.78
CA GLY A 166 19.26 1.95 6.31
C GLY A 166 19.80 0.98 5.26
N ASN A 167 21.12 0.98 5.11
CA ASN A 167 21.83 0.30 4.04
C ASN A 167 21.63 -1.23 4.08
N ALA A 168 21.34 -1.85 2.94
CA ALA A 168 21.00 -3.28 2.86
C ALA A 168 22.17 -4.23 3.24
N ASN A 169 23.39 -3.71 3.30
CA ASN A 169 24.61 -4.45 3.61
C ASN A 169 24.90 -4.59 5.12
N HIS A 170 24.10 -3.98 6.00
CA HIS A 170 24.21 -4.29 7.42
C HIS A 170 23.73 -5.72 7.62
N LYS A 171 24.66 -6.63 7.96
CA LYS A 171 24.37 -8.02 8.32
C LYS A 171 23.12 -8.05 9.20
N GLU A 172 22.26 -9.04 8.96
CA GLU A 172 21.06 -9.35 9.73
C GLU A 172 21.37 -9.43 11.22
N GLU A 173 21.47 -8.28 11.89
CA GLU A 173 21.51 -8.17 13.34
C GLU A 173 20.09 -8.44 13.80
N TYR A 174 19.87 -9.72 14.07
CA TYR A 174 18.92 -10.27 15.02
C TYR A 174 17.57 -9.52 15.02
N TYR A 175 16.64 -9.97 14.16
CA TYR A 175 15.24 -9.55 14.21
C TYR A 175 14.77 -9.63 15.67
N SER A 176 14.67 -8.47 16.33
CA SER A 176 14.19 -8.39 17.70
C SER A 176 12.70 -8.67 17.69
N SER A 177 12.41 -9.95 17.84
CA SER A 177 11.09 -10.54 18.01
C SER A 177 10.55 -10.12 19.37
N SER A 178 9.69 -9.10 19.42
CA SER A 178 8.60 -8.97 20.40
C SER A 178 7.84 -7.65 20.23
N ASP A 179 6.83 -7.64 19.36
CA ASP A 179 5.71 -6.68 19.41
C ASP A 179 4.38 -7.43 19.15
N GLU A 180 4.32 -8.71 19.51
CA GLU A 180 3.03 -9.41 19.63
C GLU A 180 2.51 -9.09 21.05
N ASP A 181 1.45 -8.29 21.12
CA ASP A 181 0.54 -8.11 22.27
C ASP A 181 1.14 -7.66 23.61
N LEU A 182 1.92 -6.57 23.64
CA LEU A 182 2.16 -5.82 24.87
C LEU A 182 1.29 -4.55 24.93
N PRO A 183 0.63 -4.25 26.06
CA PRO A 183 -0.04 -2.96 26.25
C PRO A 183 1.03 -1.87 26.16
N GLU A 184 0.86 -0.98 25.19
CA GLU A 184 1.78 0.12 24.87
C GLU A 184 1.83 1.09 26.06
N ASP A 185 2.83 0.90 26.93
CA ASP A 185 3.14 1.84 28.01
C ASP A 185 3.62 3.14 27.36
N SER A 186 2.72 4.11 27.38
CA SER A 186 2.86 5.43 26.78
C SER A 186 3.84 6.30 27.57
N ASN A 187 5.12 5.93 27.65
CA ASN A 187 6.12 6.83 28.22
C ASN A 187 7.60 6.51 27.90
N ARG A 188 7.91 6.06 26.68
CA ARG A 188 9.28 6.19 26.16
C ARG A 188 9.28 7.27 25.09
N ASN A 189 9.92 8.39 25.40
CA ASN A 189 10.27 9.51 24.50
C ASN A 189 11.07 9.02 23.28
N SER A 190 10.43 8.23 22.42
CA SER A 190 10.86 8.08 21.04
C SER A 190 10.54 9.43 20.41
N GLY A 191 11.56 10.18 20.00
CA GLY A 191 11.35 11.50 19.39
C GLY A 191 10.28 11.42 18.30
N GLU A 192 9.44 12.45 18.20
CA GLU A 192 8.40 12.51 17.18
C GLU A 192 8.99 12.17 15.80
N GLY A 193 8.45 11.16 15.13
CA GLY A 193 8.98 10.66 13.85
C GLY A 193 9.95 9.47 13.94
N PHE A 194 10.25 8.95 15.12
CA PHE A 194 11.07 7.75 15.30
C PHE A 194 10.30 6.63 16.00
N THR A 195 10.65 5.38 15.68
CA THR A 195 10.18 4.20 16.38
C THR A 195 10.91 4.00 17.71
N SER A 196 10.39 3.12 18.57
CA SER A 196 11.00 2.77 19.86
C SER A 196 12.39 2.12 19.74
N ASP A 197 12.68 1.48 18.61
CA ASP A 197 14.02 0.98 18.23
C ASP A 197 14.90 2.04 17.57
N GLY A 198 14.52 3.32 17.62
CA GLY A 198 15.32 4.45 17.14
C GLY A 198 15.39 4.58 15.62
N LYS A 199 14.50 3.92 14.88
CA LYS A 199 14.47 3.98 13.41
C LYS A 199 13.52 5.06 12.93
N GLU A 200 13.90 5.74 11.87
CA GLU A 200 13.10 6.83 11.30
C GLU A 200 11.81 6.30 10.65
N ILE A 201 10.70 7.00 10.91
CA ILE A 201 9.42 6.79 10.24
C ILE A 201 9.35 7.72 9.02
N VAL A 202 9.31 7.13 7.84
CA VAL A 202 9.37 7.86 6.56
C VAL A 202 8.03 7.95 5.83
N ALA A 203 7.05 7.14 6.23
CA ALA A 203 5.68 7.31 5.79
C ALA A 203 4.70 6.67 6.79
N VAL A 204 3.44 7.08 6.74
CA VAL A 204 2.35 6.49 7.52
C VAL A 204 1.11 6.30 6.64
N TRP A 205 0.35 5.25 6.93
CA TRP A 205 -0.92 4.94 6.33
C TRP A 205 -1.97 4.73 7.41
N GLY A 206 -3.06 5.49 7.32
CA GLY A 206 -4.23 5.36 8.16
C GLY A 206 -5.47 5.04 7.34
N SER A 207 -6.21 4.01 7.72
CA SER A 207 -7.50 3.72 7.08
C SER A 207 -8.56 4.72 7.53
N ALA A 208 -9.45 5.10 6.61
CA ALA A 208 -10.62 5.90 6.96
C ALA A 208 -11.57 5.10 7.87
N SER A 209 -12.23 5.79 8.82
CA SER A 209 -13.32 5.17 9.58
C SER A 209 -14.62 5.25 8.78
N CYS A 210 -15.41 4.18 8.82
CA CYS A 210 -16.57 4.00 7.96
C CYS A 210 -17.81 4.84 8.32
N TYR A 211 -17.71 5.87 9.17
CA TYR A 211 -18.90 6.47 9.80
C TYR A 211 -19.36 7.82 9.22
N LYS A 212 -18.57 8.52 8.40
CA LYS A 212 -18.97 9.87 7.90
C LYS A 212 -18.85 10.10 6.38
N SER A 213 -18.17 9.24 5.65
CA SER A 213 -18.11 9.31 4.18
C SER A 213 -17.92 7.91 3.60
N PHE A 214 -18.97 7.38 2.94
CA PHE A 214 -18.94 6.09 2.26
C PHE A 214 -17.90 5.98 1.12
N SER A 215 -17.15 7.05 0.83
CA SER A 215 -16.13 7.06 -0.23
C SER A 215 -14.69 7.09 0.26
N GLY A 216 -14.42 7.17 1.57
CA GLY A 216 -13.05 7.24 2.10
C GLY A 216 -12.37 5.88 2.17
N VAL A 217 -11.16 5.73 1.60
CA VAL A 217 -10.32 4.54 1.75
C VAL A 217 -9.32 4.73 2.89
N GLY A 218 -8.63 5.85 2.89
CA GLY A 218 -7.62 6.20 3.89
C GLY A 218 -6.75 7.38 3.46
N GLU A 219 -5.76 7.67 4.28
CA GLU A 219 -4.79 8.74 4.05
C GLU A 219 -3.38 8.19 4.22
N PHE A 220 -2.52 8.51 3.26
CA PHE A 220 -1.10 8.23 3.26
C PHE A 220 -0.35 9.55 3.44
N GLN A 221 0.70 9.56 4.24
CA GLN A 221 1.51 10.75 4.43
C GLN A 221 3.00 10.38 4.52
N PHE A 222 3.82 11.10 3.76
CA PHE A 222 5.26 11.05 3.90
C PHE A 222 5.72 11.79 5.17
N ARG A 223 6.77 11.27 5.82
CA ARG A 223 7.35 11.79 7.06
C ARG A 223 8.87 11.79 6.95
N GLY A 224 9.56 12.55 7.80
CA GLY A 224 11.03 12.60 7.83
C GLY A 224 11.66 12.79 6.45
N SER A 225 12.68 12.00 6.14
CA SER A 225 13.35 11.90 4.83
C SER A 225 12.41 11.56 3.67
N GLY A 226 11.30 10.87 3.93
CA GLY A 226 10.27 10.64 2.92
C GLY A 226 9.55 11.91 2.48
N ALA A 227 9.45 12.91 3.36
CA ALA A 227 8.78 14.18 3.06
C ALA A 227 9.71 15.23 2.44
N THR A 228 11.04 15.06 2.54
CA THR A 228 12.03 16.01 1.98
C THR A 228 12.31 15.77 0.51
N GLY A 229 11.98 14.58 -0.01
CA GLY A 229 12.27 14.16 -1.38
C GLY A 229 13.67 13.58 -1.58
N GLU A 230 14.50 13.49 -0.53
CA GLU A 230 15.87 12.97 -0.62
C GLU A 230 15.93 11.49 -1.05
N LEU A 231 14.88 10.73 -0.73
CA LEU A 231 14.76 9.32 -1.10
C LEU A 231 14.39 9.12 -2.58
N GLY A 232 13.95 10.19 -3.26
CA GLY A 232 13.68 10.22 -4.70
C GLY A 232 12.26 9.80 -5.11
N THR A 233 11.88 10.18 -6.33
CA THR A 233 10.52 9.96 -6.89
C THR A 233 10.18 8.48 -7.05
N ILE A 234 11.15 7.66 -7.46
CA ILE A 234 10.92 6.21 -7.65
C ILE A 234 10.66 5.52 -6.30
N TRP A 235 11.37 5.93 -5.25
CA TRP A 235 11.07 5.49 -3.88
C TRP A 235 9.67 5.91 -3.44
N ALA A 236 9.26 7.16 -3.71
CA ALA A 236 7.93 7.65 -3.35
C ALA A 236 6.82 6.82 -4.04
N LEU A 237 7.01 6.50 -5.32
CA LEU A 237 6.12 5.59 -6.06
C LEU A 237 6.08 4.19 -5.45
N MET A 238 7.23 3.63 -5.09
CA MET A 238 7.33 2.33 -4.43
C MET A 238 6.60 2.32 -3.08
N ALA A 239 6.74 3.38 -2.28
CA ALA A 239 6.07 3.52 -0.99
C ALA A 239 4.54 3.55 -1.15
N VAL A 240 4.02 4.32 -2.10
CA VAL A 240 2.57 4.39 -2.39
C VAL A 240 2.06 3.04 -2.90
N MET A 241 2.73 2.44 -3.89
CA MET A 241 2.31 1.16 -4.46
C MET A 241 2.35 0.03 -3.43
N SER A 242 3.39 -0.04 -2.61
CA SER A 242 3.48 -1.05 -1.55
C SER A 242 2.39 -0.88 -0.49
N CYS A 243 2.07 0.34 -0.09
CA CYS A 243 0.93 0.63 0.78
C CYS A 243 -0.38 0.10 0.17
N MET A 244 -0.60 0.33 -1.13
CA MET A 244 -1.81 -0.12 -1.80
C MET A 244 -1.88 -1.63 -1.97
N SER A 245 -0.76 -2.33 -2.16
CA SER A 245 -0.70 -3.79 -2.16
C SER A 245 -1.04 -4.37 -0.78
N ILE A 246 -0.55 -3.76 0.29
CA ILE A 246 -0.90 -4.13 1.68
C ILE A 246 -2.40 -3.92 1.92
N TRP A 247 -2.95 -2.78 1.51
CA TRP A 247 -4.38 -2.49 1.62
C TRP A 247 -5.22 -3.51 0.84
N GLN A 248 -4.88 -3.78 -0.43
CA GLN A 248 -5.60 -4.74 -1.27
C GLN A 248 -5.61 -6.13 -0.62
N LYS A 249 -4.48 -6.55 -0.05
CA LYS A 249 -4.43 -7.80 0.70
C LYS A 249 -5.34 -7.79 1.92
N ALA A 250 -5.34 -6.71 2.70
CA ALA A 250 -6.23 -6.59 3.85
C ALA A 250 -7.71 -6.70 3.44
N GLN A 251 -8.09 -6.10 2.31
CA GLN A 251 -9.45 -6.25 1.75
C GLN A 251 -9.76 -7.70 1.34
N ARG A 252 -8.83 -8.41 0.70
CA ARG A 252 -9.01 -9.83 0.36
C ARG A 252 -9.15 -10.72 1.58
N ASP A 253 -8.31 -10.50 2.59
CA ASP A 253 -8.35 -11.27 3.84
C ASP A 253 -9.68 -11.04 4.56
N ALA A 254 -10.18 -9.79 4.61
CA ALA A 254 -11.47 -9.45 5.17
C ALA A 254 -12.65 -10.08 4.41
N ALA A 255 -12.64 -10.02 3.07
CA ALA A 255 -13.66 -10.66 2.24
C ALA A 255 -13.71 -12.19 2.42
N THR A 256 -12.53 -12.82 2.52
CA THR A 256 -12.42 -14.27 2.74
C THR A 256 -12.92 -14.66 4.14
N ALA A 257 -12.57 -13.89 5.17
CA ALA A 257 -13.07 -14.12 6.54
C ALA A 257 -14.59 -13.93 6.64
N GLY A 258 -15.14 -12.91 5.99
CA GLY A 258 -16.58 -12.67 5.93
C GLY A 258 -17.34 -13.80 5.25
N ALA A 259 -16.82 -14.33 4.14
CA ALA A 259 -17.39 -15.50 3.47
C ALA A 259 -17.40 -16.74 4.38
N ALA A 260 -16.30 -17.01 5.10
CA ALA A 260 -16.21 -18.12 6.05
C ALA A 260 -17.17 -17.96 7.25
N ALA A 261 -17.36 -16.74 7.76
CA ALA A 261 -18.33 -16.47 8.83
C ALA A 261 -19.78 -16.64 8.34
N SER A 262 -20.07 -16.27 7.09
CA SER A 262 -21.40 -16.45 6.50
C SER A 262 -21.73 -17.93 6.29
N SER A 263 -20.77 -18.74 5.82
CA SER A 263 -20.97 -20.17 5.64
C SER A 263 -21.13 -20.91 6.96
N SER A 264 -20.34 -20.56 7.99
CA SER A 264 -20.49 -21.16 9.33
C SER A 264 -21.84 -20.81 9.95
N SER A 265 -22.33 -19.58 9.80
CA SER A 265 -23.66 -19.17 10.29
C SER A 265 -24.82 -19.90 9.59
N SER A 266 -24.70 -20.16 8.28
CA SER A 266 -25.70 -20.95 7.54
C SER A 266 -25.72 -22.42 7.96
N SER A 267 -24.54 -23.00 8.25
CA SER A 267 -24.43 -24.39 8.72
C SER A 267 -25.00 -24.58 10.13
N SER A 268 -24.80 -23.63 11.04
CA SER A 268 -25.35 -23.70 12.40
C SER A 268 -26.87 -23.53 12.41
N ALA A 269 -27.41 -22.63 11.58
CA ALA A 269 -28.85 -22.46 11.41
C ALA A 269 -29.52 -23.73 10.83
N ALA A 270 -28.88 -24.37 9.84
CA ALA A 270 -29.37 -25.62 9.25
C ALA A 270 -29.34 -26.79 10.26
N ALA A 271 -28.30 -26.87 11.09
CA ALA A 271 -28.21 -27.90 12.13
C ALA A 271 -29.27 -27.73 13.23
N ALA A 272 -29.56 -26.49 13.65
CA ALA A 272 -30.58 -26.20 14.65
C ALA A 272 -32.00 -26.53 14.15
N ALA A 273 -32.29 -26.29 12.87
CA ALA A 273 -33.58 -26.62 12.26
C ALA A 273 -33.81 -28.14 12.09
N ALA A 274 -32.75 -28.94 12.01
CA ALA A 274 -32.84 -30.40 11.91
C ALA A 274 -33.00 -31.10 13.28
N SER A 275 -32.81 -30.36 14.38
CA SER A 275 -32.90 -30.88 15.76
C SER A 275 -34.19 -30.48 16.50
N ALA A 276 -35.12 -29.79 15.82
CA ALA A 276 -36.43 -29.40 16.34
C ALA A 276 -37.53 -30.23 15.68
#